data_AF-A0A2I0NPY1-F1
#
_entry.id   AF-A0A2I0NPY1-F1
#
_cell.length_a   1.000
_cell.length_b   1.000
_cell.length_c   1.000
_cell.angle_alpha   90.00
_cell.angle_beta   90.00
_cell.angle_gamma   90.00
#
_symmetry.space_group_name_H-M   'P 1'
#
loop_
_entity.id
_entity.type
_entity.pdbx_description
1 polymer ?
#
loop_
_entity_poly.entity_id
_entity_poly.type
_entity_poly.pdbx_seq_one_letter_code
_entity_poly.pdbx_strand_id
1 'polypeptide(L)'
;MTHEIVVFLGPSCDHAAAREILDADYRPPAKRGDIARAAEGGARIIGLIDGVFFQDCAVAHREILAALRAGVRVVGASSMGALRAAELDGLGMEGVGEIYRAYREGRFVADDEVALLFDPETFVPLSEPLVNIRATIQRALECNVIGADAVGALLEAARGLYFPDRTYDAVAEAAEGKVDPADLARFAAFAGEHAVDRKREDALMALWYIRDLAESMP
;
A
#
# COMPACT_ATOMS: atom_id res chain seq x y z
N MET A 1 -24.65 -3.05 14.12
CA MET A 1 -23.38 -2.92 14.86
C MET A 1 -22.16 -2.77 13.91
N THR A 2 -22.29 -3.08 12.61
CA THR A 2 -21.20 -3.01 11.60
C THR A 2 -20.78 -1.61 11.13
N HIS A 3 -21.34 -0.52 11.67
CA HIS A 3 -21.03 0.86 11.23
C HIS A 3 -19.96 1.54 12.11
N GLU A 4 -19.50 0.89 13.19
CA GLU A 4 -18.48 1.48 14.07
C GLU A 4 -17.07 1.39 13.48
N ILE A 5 -16.83 0.45 12.56
CA ILE A 5 -15.54 0.24 11.91
C ILE A 5 -15.74 0.34 10.40
N VAL A 6 -15.07 1.31 9.78
CA VAL A 6 -15.08 1.50 8.33
C VAL A 6 -13.66 1.27 7.81
N VAL A 7 -13.49 0.46 6.78
CA VAL A 7 -12.18 0.19 6.16
C VAL A 7 -12.22 0.50 4.68
N PHE A 8 -11.34 1.36 4.21
CA PHE A 8 -11.16 1.69 2.80
C PHE A 8 -10.09 0.78 2.19
N LEU A 9 -10.53 -0.15 1.34
CA LEU A 9 -9.71 -1.24 0.80
C LEU A 9 -9.97 -1.44 -0.69
N GLY A 10 -8.91 -1.72 -1.44
CA GLY A 10 -8.99 -2.14 -2.85
C GLY A 10 -7.85 -3.07 -3.20
N PRO A 11 -6.88 -2.66 -4.03
CA PRO A 11 -5.88 -3.56 -4.60
C PRO A 11 -4.89 -4.13 -3.58
N SER A 12 -4.79 -3.57 -2.36
CA SER A 12 -3.83 -4.07 -1.38
C SER A 12 -4.24 -5.41 -0.74
N CYS A 13 -5.52 -5.73 -0.67
CA CYS A 13 -5.98 -7.01 -0.13
C CYS A 13 -7.39 -7.30 -0.65
N ASP A 14 -7.65 -8.56 -0.99
CA ASP A 14 -8.98 -8.97 -1.39
C ASP A 14 -9.97 -8.90 -0.21
N HIS A 15 -11.21 -8.56 -0.52
CA HIS A 15 -12.27 -8.37 0.47
C HIS A 15 -12.65 -9.67 1.19
N ALA A 16 -12.45 -10.84 0.56
CA ALA A 16 -12.79 -12.12 1.18
C ALA A 16 -11.84 -12.41 2.34
N ALA A 17 -10.53 -12.36 2.10
CA ALA A 17 -9.50 -12.49 3.13
C ALA A 17 -9.64 -11.42 4.23
N ALA A 18 -9.97 -10.18 3.86
CA ALA A 18 -10.15 -9.12 4.84
C ALA A 18 -11.32 -9.40 5.80
N ARG A 19 -12.45 -9.89 5.28
CA ARG A 19 -13.64 -10.25 6.08
C ARG A 19 -13.43 -11.44 7.00
N GLU A 20 -12.48 -12.33 6.69
CA GLU A 20 -12.09 -13.41 7.59
C GLU A 20 -11.36 -12.89 8.85
N ILE A 21 -10.72 -11.73 8.75
CA ILE A 21 -9.92 -11.12 9.82
C ILE A 21 -10.76 -10.17 10.67
N LEU A 22 -11.54 -9.30 10.01
CA LEU A 22 -12.25 -8.20 10.66
C LEU A 22 -13.64 -8.03 10.04
N ASP A 23 -14.69 -8.11 10.86
CA ASP A 23 -16.04 -7.74 10.45
C ASP A 23 -16.21 -6.21 10.51
N ALA A 24 -16.17 -5.57 9.35
CA ALA A 24 -16.24 -4.12 9.19
C ALA A 24 -17.05 -3.72 7.94
N ASP A 25 -17.43 -2.45 7.87
CA ASP A 25 -17.93 -1.81 6.65
C ASP A 25 -16.77 -1.54 5.69
N TYR A 26 -16.53 -2.48 4.79
CA TYR A 26 -15.52 -2.34 3.73
C TYR A 26 -16.04 -1.47 2.59
N ARG A 27 -15.30 -0.41 2.30
CA ARG A 27 -15.58 0.56 1.24
C ARG A 27 -14.46 0.53 0.19
N PRO A 28 -14.76 0.96 -1.05
CA PRO A 28 -13.75 1.17 -2.10
C PRO A 28 -12.56 2.03 -1.64
N PRO A 29 -11.43 2.05 -2.36
CA PRO A 29 -10.32 2.96 -2.07
C PRO A 29 -10.79 4.40 -1.81
N ALA A 30 -10.32 4.99 -0.72
CA ALA A 30 -10.80 6.27 -0.25
C ALA A 30 -10.49 7.40 -1.24
N LYS A 31 -11.46 8.30 -1.42
CA LYS A 31 -11.24 9.60 -2.06
C LYS A 31 -11.59 10.75 -1.12
N ARG A 32 -11.30 11.97 -1.56
CA ARG A 32 -11.57 13.18 -0.79
C ARG A 32 -13.02 13.24 -0.30
N GLY A 33 -13.16 13.44 1.00
CA GLY A 33 -14.43 13.56 1.70
C GLY A 33 -14.95 12.26 2.28
N ASP A 34 -14.39 11.10 1.90
CA ASP A 34 -14.89 9.82 2.39
C ASP A 34 -14.55 9.57 3.86
N ILE A 35 -13.39 10.05 4.33
CA ILE A 35 -13.01 9.94 5.75
C ILE A 35 -13.97 10.78 6.59
N ALA A 36 -14.28 12.01 6.15
CA ALA A 36 -15.25 12.86 6.81
C ALA A 36 -16.65 12.22 6.85
N ARG A 37 -17.13 11.68 5.71
CA ARG A 37 -18.43 10.98 5.65
C ARG A 37 -18.49 9.74 6.53
N ALA A 38 -17.40 8.98 6.63
CA ALA A 38 -17.34 7.83 7.52
C ALA A 38 -17.45 8.25 8.99
N ALA A 39 -16.73 9.29 9.39
CA ALA A 39 -16.81 9.85 10.74
C ALA A 39 -18.21 10.41 11.05
N GLU A 40 -18.80 11.21 10.15
CA GLU A 40 -20.17 11.72 10.26
C GLU A 40 -21.22 10.60 10.30
N GLY A 41 -20.93 9.48 9.63
CA GLY A 41 -21.75 8.27 9.64
C GLY A 41 -21.66 7.44 10.92
N GLY A 42 -20.87 7.87 11.92
CA GLY A 42 -20.76 7.22 13.22
C GLY A 42 -19.62 6.21 13.35
N ALA A 43 -18.66 6.19 12.43
CA ALA A 43 -17.46 5.37 12.58
C ALA A 43 -16.68 5.79 13.82
N ARG A 44 -16.32 4.82 14.68
CA ARG A 44 -15.40 5.00 15.81
C ARG A 44 -13.96 4.67 15.43
N ILE A 45 -13.79 3.78 14.46
CA ILE A 45 -12.50 3.41 13.88
C ILE A 45 -12.60 3.50 12.36
N ILE A 46 -11.61 4.15 11.73
CA ILE A 46 -11.46 4.21 10.28
C ILE A 46 -10.10 3.62 9.91
N GLY A 47 -10.12 2.52 9.16
CA GLY A 47 -8.95 1.96 8.49
C GLY A 47 -8.78 2.57 7.10
N LEU A 48 -7.73 3.34 6.87
CA LEU A 48 -7.33 3.82 5.56
C LEU A 48 -6.20 2.92 5.05
N ILE A 49 -6.49 2.00 4.13
CA ILE A 49 -5.48 1.14 3.50
C ILE A 49 -5.21 1.68 2.09
N ASP A 50 -6.22 1.63 1.23
CA ASP A 50 -6.15 2.10 -0.14
C ASP A 50 -6.85 3.44 -0.34
N GLY A 51 -6.26 4.27 -1.19
CA GLY A 51 -6.85 5.52 -1.66
C GLY A 51 -6.63 5.68 -3.16
N VAL A 52 -7.50 6.41 -3.82
CA VAL A 52 -7.37 6.66 -5.26
C VAL A 52 -6.32 7.73 -5.53
N PHE A 53 -5.37 7.39 -6.40
CA PHE A 53 -4.43 8.35 -7.01
C PHE A 53 -4.96 8.78 -8.37
N PHE A 54 -4.72 10.05 -8.73
CA PHE A 54 -4.87 10.60 -10.09
C PHE A 54 -6.29 10.70 -10.67
N GLN A 55 -7.11 9.65 -10.57
CA GLN A 55 -8.49 9.59 -11.08
C GLN A 55 -9.46 10.48 -10.30
N ASP A 56 -9.13 10.77 -9.05
CA ASP A 56 -9.94 11.56 -8.12
C ASP A 56 -9.01 12.33 -7.16
N CYS A 57 -9.55 13.33 -6.48
CA CYS A 57 -8.79 14.06 -5.46
C CYS A 57 -8.43 13.13 -4.30
N ALA A 58 -7.12 12.97 -4.03
CA ALA A 58 -6.62 12.23 -2.89
C ALA A 58 -7.19 12.74 -1.56
N VAL A 59 -7.27 11.83 -0.58
CA VAL A 59 -7.70 12.10 0.79
C VAL A 59 -6.89 13.26 1.35
N ALA A 60 -7.58 14.28 1.87
CA ALA A 60 -6.93 15.48 2.39
C ALA A 60 -6.52 15.30 3.86
N HIS A 61 -5.39 15.86 4.27
CA HIS A 61 -5.00 15.86 5.69
C HIS A 61 -6.08 16.44 6.61
N ARG A 62 -6.80 17.47 6.13
CA ARG A 62 -7.83 18.16 6.91
C ARG A 62 -9.00 17.29 7.31
N GLU A 63 -9.44 16.35 6.46
CA GLU A 63 -10.55 15.44 6.82
C GLU A 63 -10.11 14.40 7.85
N ILE A 64 -8.87 13.88 7.73
CA ILE A 64 -8.31 12.97 8.75
C ILE A 64 -8.20 13.70 10.09
N LEU A 65 -7.66 14.92 10.10
CA LEU A 65 -7.56 15.73 11.32
C LEU A 65 -8.93 16.05 11.93
N ALA A 66 -9.96 16.25 11.10
CA ALA A 66 -11.32 16.46 11.58
C ALA A 66 -11.89 15.20 12.24
N ALA A 67 -11.70 14.02 11.64
CA ALA A 67 -12.10 12.73 12.23
C ALA A 67 -11.39 12.48 13.57
N LEU A 68 -10.07 12.70 13.63
CA LEU A 68 -9.29 12.58 14.87
C LEU A 68 -9.81 13.50 15.97
N ARG A 69 -10.13 14.76 15.65
CA ARG A 69 -10.71 15.73 16.60
C ARG A 69 -12.11 15.34 17.08
N ALA A 70 -12.86 14.59 16.27
CA ALA A 70 -14.16 14.03 16.65
C ALA A 70 -14.03 12.78 17.54
N GLY A 71 -12.81 12.36 17.89
CA GLY A 71 -12.56 11.18 18.72
C GLY A 71 -12.56 9.86 17.95
N VAL A 72 -12.59 9.92 16.62
CA VAL A 72 -12.49 8.73 15.75
C VAL A 72 -11.02 8.31 15.67
N ARG A 73 -10.74 7.03 15.86
CA ARG A 73 -9.40 6.48 15.64
C ARG A 73 -9.19 6.26 14.16
N VAL A 74 -8.10 6.79 13.61
CA VAL A 74 -7.77 6.63 12.19
C VAL A 74 -6.46 5.85 12.07
N VAL A 75 -6.53 4.66 11.47
CA VAL A 75 -5.39 3.76 11.26
C VAL A 75 -5.02 3.78 9.79
N GLY A 76 -3.74 4.00 9.46
CA GLY A 76 -3.23 4.05 8.10
C GLY A 76 -2.14 3.01 7.83
N ALA A 77 -2.22 2.31 6.70
CA ALA A 77 -1.24 1.30 6.29
C ALA A 77 -1.16 1.08 4.78
N SER A 78 -0.20 0.26 4.34
CA SER A 78 0.00 -0.28 2.98
C SER A 78 0.17 0.72 1.83
N SER A 79 -0.82 1.56 1.54
CA SER A 79 -0.83 2.43 0.36
C SER A 79 -0.92 3.90 0.77
N MET A 80 -1.87 4.65 0.21
CA MET A 80 -2.15 6.04 0.60
C MET A 80 -2.35 6.18 2.13
N GLY A 81 -2.85 5.15 2.80
CA GLY A 81 -2.95 5.10 4.26
C GLY A 81 -1.61 5.23 4.98
N ALA A 82 -0.61 4.49 4.54
CA ALA A 82 0.74 4.55 5.11
C ALA A 82 1.37 5.94 4.94
N LEU A 83 1.22 6.53 3.76
CA LEU A 83 1.68 7.89 3.47
C LEU A 83 1.03 8.91 4.42
N ARG A 84 -0.31 8.89 4.51
CA ARG A 84 -1.06 9.82 5.38
C ARG A 84 -0.75 9.62 6.85
N ALA A 85 -0.57 8.38 7.29
CA ALA A 85 -0.18 8.07 8.66
C ALA A 85 1.22 8.62 8.98
N ALA A 86 2.19 8.50 8.05
CA ALA A 86 3.52 9.06 8.27
C ALA A 86 3.51 10.60 8.36
N GLU A 87 2.69 11.26 7.54
CA GLU A 87 2.54 12.73 7.56
C GLU A 87 1.78 13.24 8.80
N LEU A 88 0.91 12.42 9.39
CA LEU A 88 0.02 12.78 10.51
C LEU A 88 0.36 12.06 11.82
N ASP A 89 1.50 11.38 11.88
CA ASP A 89 1.95 10.56 13.02
C ASP A 89 1.96 11.36 14.33
N GLY A 90 2.55 12.57 14.29
CA GLY A 90 2.60 13.49 15.42
C GLY A 90 1.27 14.17 15.75
N LEU A 91 0.20 13.90 14.99
CA LEU A 91 -1.12 14.53 15.12
C LEU A 91 -2.23 13.52 15.50
N GLY A 92 -1.87 12.27 15.79
CA GLY A 92 -2.76 11.25 16.35
C GLY A 92 -3.29 10.22 15.35
N MET A 93 -2.88 10.28 14.08
CA MET A 93 -3.13 9.17 13.15
C MET A 93 -2.20 8.00 13.47
N GLU A 94 -2.72 6.78 13.46
CA GLU A 94 -1.97 5.59 13.87
C GLU A 94 -1.44 4.85 12.63
N GLY A 95 -0.13 4.72 12.50
CA GLY A 95 0.49 4.04 11.37
C GLY A 95 0.85 2.59 11.65
N VAL A 96 0.57 1.70 10.69
CA VAL A 96 0.85 0.25 10.79
C VAL A 96 1.61 -0.23 9.54
N GLY A 97 2.53 -1.16 9.76
CA GLY A 97 3.26 -1.83 8.69
C GLY A 97 4.61 -1.22 8.34
N GLU A 98 5.34 -1.91 7.46
CA GLU A 98 6.68 -1.53 7.02
C GLU A 98 6.67 -0.32 6.09
N ILE A 99 5.64 -0.16 5.26
CA ILE A 99 5.52 0.95 4.31
C ILE A 99 5.32 2.26 5.07
N TYR A 100 4.49 2.28 6.11
CA TYR A 100 4.35 3.44 6.99
C TYR A 100 5.69 3.79 7.67
N ARG A 101 6.40 2.79 8.22
CA ARG A 101 7.71 3.03 8.85
C ARG A 101 8.71 3.59 7.85
N ALA A 102 8.71 3.09 6.63
CA ALA A 102 9.59 3.56 5.57
C ALA A 102 9.34 5.03 5.21
N TYR A 103 8.08 5.47 5.15
CA TYR A 103 7.76 6.89 4.97
C TYR A 103 8.14 7.73 6.19
N ARG A 104 7.79 7.28 7.40
CA ARG A 104 8.10 8.00 8.65
C ARG A 104 9.60 8.22 8.85
N GLU A 105 10.41 7.23 8.46
CA GLU A 105 11.88 7.27 8.57
C GLU A 105 12.53 7.97 7.37
N GLY A 106 11.77 8.42 6.38
CA GLY A 106 12.27 9.07 5.18
C GLY A 106 13.00 8.14 4.19
N ARG A 107 12.85 6.81 4.35
CA ARG A 107 13.34 5.83 3.37
C ARG A 107 12.53 5.89 2.08
N PHE A 108 11.23 6.14 2.20
CA PHE A 108 10.36 6.52 1.09
C PHE A 108 10.02 7.99 1.19
N VAL A 109 10.15 8.70 0.07
CA VAL A 109 9.87 10.14 -0.03
C VAL A 109 8.84 10.42 -1.12
N ALA A 110 8.84 9.62 -2.19
CA ALA A 110 7.94 9.82 -3.31
C ALA A 110 6.60 9.09 -3.08
N ASP A 111 5.51 9.75 -3.45
CA ASP A 111 4.15 9.20 -3.36
C ASP A 111 3.95 8.01 -4.30
N ASP A 112 4.73 7.94 -5.39
CA ASP A 112 4.62 6.90 -6.41
C ASP A 112 5.22 5.54 -5.97
N GLU A 113 5.83 5.46 -4.78
CA GLU A 113 6.31 4.21 -4.19
C GLU A 113 5.16 3.21 -3.98
N VAL A 114 3.97 3.72 -3.66
CA VAL A 114 2.76 2.92 -3.41
C VAL A 114 1.71 3.00 -4.52
N ALA A 115 1.97 3.79 -5.56
CA ALA A 115 1.05 4.00 -6.67
C ALA A 115 1.07 2.82 -7.65
N LEU A 116 -0.11 2.43 -8.11
CA LEU A 116 -0.30 1.43 -9.15
C LEU A 116 -1.59 1.71 -9.92
N LEU A 117 -1.69 1.19 -11.15
CA LEU A 117 -2.91 1.17 -11.93
C LEU A 117 -3.72 -0.07 -11.54
N PHE A 118 -5.02 0.07 -11.31
CA PHE A 118 -5.92 -1.04 -11.04
C PHE A 118 -7.26 -0.84 -11.74
N ASP A 119 -7.99 -1.93 -11.95
CA ASP A 119 -9.34 -1.90 -12.50
C ASP A 119 -10.33 -1.32 -11.47
N PRO A 120 -11.10 -0.28 -11.80
CA PRO A 120 -11.90 0.46 -10.83
C PRO A 120 -13.14 -0.31 -10.31
N GLU A 121 -13.53 -1.40 -10.97
CA GLU A 121 -14.69 -2.21 -10.58
C GLU A 121 -14.28 -3.42 -9.76
N THR A 122 -13.19 -4.08 -10.17
CA THR A 122 -12.70 -5.33 -9.57
C THR A 122 -11.56 -5.12 -8.57
N PHE A 123 -10.93 -3.95 -8.58
CA PHE A 123 -9.71 -3.60 -7.85
C PHE A 123 -8.50 -4.49 -8.16
N VAL A 124 -8.54 -5.22 -9.28
CA VAL A 124 -7.41 -6.02 -9.73
C VAL A 124 -6.25 -5.10 -10.14
N PRO A 125 -5.04 -5.29 -9.59
CA PRO A 125 -3.87 -4.52 -10.00
C PRO A 125 -3.50 -4.83 -11.45
N LEU A 126 -3.27 -3.78 -12.24
CA LEU A 126 -2.84 -3.81 -13.64
C LEU A 126 -1.36 -3.40 -13.80
N SER A 127 -0.76 -2.85 -12.75
CA SER A 127 0.66 -2.56 -12.65
C SER A 127 1.17 -2.83 -11.23
N GLU A 128 2.49 -2.86 -11.06
CA GLU A 128 3.15 -3.16 -9.79
C GLU A 128 3.67 -1.87 -9.11
N PRO A 129 3.34 -1.63 -7.83
CA PRO A 129 3.91 -0.54 -7.05
C PRO A 129 5.41 -0.77 -6.78
N LEU A 130 6.17 0.32 -6.75
CA LEU A 130 7.63 0.26 -6.62
C LEU A 130 8.09 -0.39 -5.30
N VAL A 131 7.30 -0.25 -4.23
CA VAL A 131 7.56 -0.91 -2.95
C VAL A 131 7.59 -2.44 -3.04
N ASN A 132 6.70 -3.03 -3.85
CA ASN A 132 6.67 -4.47 -4.08
C ASN A 132 7.84 -4.88 -4.99
N ILE A 133 8.10 -4.13 -6.06
CA ILE A 133 9.26 -4.37 -6.94
C ILE A 133 10.56 -4.39 -6.13
N ARG A 134 10.75 -3.41 -5.23
CA ARG A 134 11.91 -3.33 -4.34
C ARG A 134 12.03 -4.56 -3.44
N ALA A 135 10.92 -4.99 -2.83
CA ALA A 135 10.90 -6.18 -1.99
C ALA A 135 11.20 -7.45 -2.79
N THR A 136 10.68 -7.57 -4.01
CA THR A 136 10.94 -8.69 -4.92
C THR A 136 12.39 -8.74 -5.38
N ILE A 137 13.00 -7.60 -5.75
CA ILE A 137 14.43 -7.52 -6.11
C ILE A 137 15.30 -7.96 -4.92
N GLN A 138 15.00 -7.46 -3.72
CA GLN A 138 15.74 -7.83 -2.51
C GLN A 138 15.62 -9.33 -2.21
N ARG A 139 14.42 -9.89 -2.36
CA ARG A 139 14.18 -11.33 -2.18
C ARG A 139 14.92 -12.17 -3.23
N ALA A 140 14.98 -11.71 -4.48
CA ALA A 140 15.73 -12.36 -5.55
C ALA A 140 17.24 -12.37 -5.23
N LEU A 141 17.79 -11.27 -4.72
CA LEU A 141 19.17 -11.21 -4.25
C LEU A 141 19.42 -12.20 -3.10
N GLU A 142 18.55 -12.24 -2.09
CA GLU A 142 18.68 -13.16 -0.94
C GLU A 142 18.61 -14.64 -1.36
N CYS A 143 17.85 -14.94 -2.42
CA CYS A 143 17.79 -16.27 -3.03
C CYS A 143 18.97 -16.57 -3.97
N ASN A 144 19.90 -15.63 -4.19
CA ASN A 144 20.98 -15.71 -5.17
C ASN A 144 20.48 -15.92 -6.62
N VAL A 145 19.29 -15.39 -6.94
CA VAL A 145 18.71 -15.42 -8.29
C VAL A 145 19.40 -14.41 -9.20
N ILE A 146 19.77 -13.26 -8.62
CA ILE A 146 20.49 -12.17 -9.29
C ILE A 146 21.73 -11.77 -8.50
N GLY A 147 22.70 -11.17 -9.19
CA GLY A 147 23.88 -10.56 -8.57
C GLY A 147 23.57 -9.27 -7.82
N ALA A 148 24.46 -8.89 -6.90
CA ALA A 148 24.35 -7.62 -6.15
C ALA A 148 24.51 -6.39 -7.06
N ASP A 149 25.23 -6.53 -8.17
CA ASP A 149 25.37 -5.55 -9.23
C ASP A 149 24.07 -5.30 -10.00
N ALA A 150 23.21 -6.32 -10.14
CA ALA A 150 21.91 -6.19 -10.81
C ALA A 150 20.90 -5.33 -10.02
N VAL A 151 20.95 -5.39 -8.68
CA VAL A 151 19.97 -4.76 -7.78
C VAL A 151 19.82 -3.26 -8.03
N GLY A 152 20.96 -2.54 -8.12
CA GLY A 152 20.95 -1.11 -8.34
C GLY A 152 20.33 -0.75 -9.68
N ALA A 153 20.71 -1.45 -10.75
CA ALA A 153 20.25 -1.19 -12.10
C ALA A 153 18.75 -1.52 -12.30
N LEU A 154 18.27 -2.65 -11.76
CA LEU A 154 16.85 -3.02 -11.78
C LEU A 154 15.99 -2.01 -11.03
N LEU A 155 16.47 -1.55 -9.87
CA LEU A 155 15.74 -0.60 -9.05
C LEU A 155 15.70 0.80 -9.69
N GLU A 156 16.78 1.25 -10.33
CA GLU A 156 16.77 2.48 -11.13
C GLU A 156 15.86 2.36 -12.36
N ALA A 157 15.85 1.21 -13.03
CA ALA A 157 14.94 0.95 -14.15
C ALA A 157 13.48 1.05 -13.68
N ALA A 158 13.13 0.42 -12.56
CA ALA A 158 11.79 0.49 -11.98
C ALA A 158 11.37 1.91 -11.59
N ARG A 159 12.27 2.70 -11.00
CA ARG A 159 12.04 4.12 -10.71
C ARG A 159 11.80 4.95 -11.97
N GLY A 160 12.50 4.64 -13.05
CA GLY A 160 12.41 5.36 -14.32
C GLY A 160 11.10 5.12 -15.07
N LEU A 161 10.39 4.02 -14.78
CA LEU A 161 9.11 3.70 -15.38
C LEU A 161 7.97 4.49 -14.72
N TYR A 162 7.04 4.98 -15.56
CA TYR A 162 5.79 5.56 -15.08
C TYR A 162 4.94 4.46 -14.43
N PHE A 163 4.33 4.74 -13.28
CA PHE A 163 3.70 3.70 -12.44
C PHE A 163 2.63 2.83 -13.14
N PRO A 164 1.83 3.31 -14.11
CA PRO A 164 0.90 2.45 -14.86
C PRO A 164 1.59 1.44 -15.78
N ASP A 165 2.83 1.71 -16.18
CA ASP A 165 3.61 0.88 -17.10
C ASP A 165 4.55 -0.07 -16.35
N ARG A 166 4.56 -0.03 -15.00
CA ARG A 166 5.42 -0.87 -14.17
C ARG A 166 4.91 -2.31 -14.14
N THR A 167 5.64 -3.20 -14.78
CA THR A 167 5.54 -4.65 -14.63
C THR A 167 6.95 -5.22 -14.43
N TYR A 168 7.08 -6.44 -13.89
CA TYR A 168 8.40 -7.06 -13.73
C TYR A 168 9.13 -7.25 -15.06
N ASP A 169 8.38 -7.57 -16.13
CA ASP A 169 8.92 -7.68 -17.48
C ASP A 169 9.41 -6.32 -18.00
N ALA A 170 8.62 -5.26 -17.83
CA ALA A 170 9.03 -3.91 -18.24
C ALA A 170 10.26 -3.41 -17.45
N VAL A 171 10.36 -3.76 -16.17
CA VAL A 171 11.54 -3.46 -15.34
C VAL A 171 12.77 -4.19 -15.87
N ALA A 172 12.64 -5.46 -16.23
CA ALA A 172 13.74 -6.25 -16.79
C ALA A 172 14.19 -5.69 -18.16
N GLU A 173 13.23 -5.36 -19.04
CA GLU A 173 13.49 -4.74 -20.34
C GLU A 173 14.19 -3.38 -20.19
N ALA A 174 13.72 -2.52 -19.28
CA ALA A 174 14.33 -1.21 -19.04
C ALA A 174 15.74 -1.28 -18.40
N ALA A 175 16.12 -2.44 -17.85
CA ALA A 175 17.45 -2.69 -17.30
C ALA A 175 18.43 -3.33 -18.30
N GLU A 176 17.99 -3.61 -19.54
CA GLU A 176 18.85 -4.13 -20.60
C GLU A 176 20.08 -3.25 -20.85
N GLY A 177 21.21 -3.90 -21.15
CA GLY A 177 22.50 -3.24 -21.35
C GLY A 177 23.19 -2.74 -20.06
N LYS A 178 22.51 -2.80 -18.90
CA LYS A 178 23.08 -2.47 -17.58
C LYS A 178 23.21 -3.69 -16.67
N VAL A 179 22.45 -4.74 -16.93
CA VAL A 179 22.44 -6.00 -16.18
C VAL A 179 22.75 -7.16 -17.12
N ASP A 180 23.37 -8.22 -16.60
CA ASP A 180 23.59 -9.45 -17.36
C ASP A 180 22.24 -10.03 -17.88
N PRO A 181 22.11 -10.36 -19.18
CA PRO A 181 20.87 -10.89 -19.73
C PRO A 181 20.34 -12.14 -19.03
N ALA A 182 21.22 -12.97 -18.46
CA ALA A 182 20.81 -14.14 -17.69
C ALA A 182 20.22 -13.77 -16.33
N ASP A 183 20.72 -12.71 -15.68
CA ASP A 183 20.13 -12.16 -14.45
C ASP A 183 18.75 -11.57 -14.73
N LEU A 184 18.57 -10.84 -15.84
CA LEU A 184 17.27 -10.29 -16.24
C LEU A 184 16.23 -11.40 -16.46
N ALA A 185 16.59 -12.44 -17.21
CA ALA A 185 15.71 -13.58 -17.45
C ALA A 185 15.37 -14.33 -16.14
N ARG A 186 16.35 -14.52 -15.25
CA ARG A 186 16.14 -15.14 -13.94
C ARG A 186 15.22 -14.29 -13.05
N PHE A 187 15.39 -12.97 -13.05
CA PHE A 187 14.57 -12.05 -12.27
C PHE A 187 13.11 -12.08 -12.74
N ALA A 188 12.85 -11.95 -14.05
CA ALA A 188 11.49 -11.98 -14.58
C ALA A 188 10.77 -13.30 -14.25
N ALA A 189 11.45 -14.44 -14.44
CA ALA A 189 10.91 -15.75 -14.07
C ALA A 189 10.64 -15.86 -12.56
N PHE A 190 11.59 -15.41 -11.73
CA PHE A 190 11.45 -15.42 -10.28
C PHE A 190 10.27 -14.56 -9.81
N ALA A 191 10.12 -13.37 -10.37
CA ALA A 191 9.04 -12.48 -10.00
C ALA A 191 7.66 -13.07 -10.34
N GLY A 192 7.54 -13.82 -11.44
CA GLY A 192 6.31 -14.52 -11.81
C GLY A 192 5.81 -15.55 -10.77
N GLU A 193 6.71 -16.12 -9.96
CA GLU A 193 6.38 -17.18 -8.99
C GLU A 193 6.56 -16.76 -7.52
N HIS A 194 7.41 -15.77 -7.27
CA HIS A 194 7.91 -15.42 -5.94
C HIS A 194 7.91 -13.91 -5.67
N ALA A 195 7.09 -13.14 -6.39
CA ALA A 195 6.85 -11.73 -6.10
C ALA A 195 6.44 -11.53 -4.63
N VAL A 196 6.99 -10.49 -4.02
CA VAL A 196 6.68 -10.10 -2.65
C VAL A 196 5.61 -9.02 -2.67
N ASP A 197 4.44 -9.32 -2.11
CA ASP A 197 3.35 -8.37 -1.97
C ASP A 197 3.39 -7.67 -0.61
N ARG A 198 4.26 -6.66 -0.51
CA ARG A 198 4.43 -5.85 0.71
C ARG A 198 3.16 -5.09 1.07
N LYS A 199 2.41 -4.62 0.07
CA LYS A 199 1.12 -3.95 0.27
C LYS A 199 0.12 -4.88 0.95
N ARG A 200 0.02 -6.14 0.53
CA ARG A 200 -0.84 -7.12 1.18
C ARG A 200 -0.40 -7.44 2.60
N GLU A 201 0.88 -7.67 2.83
CA GLU A 201 1.40 -7.90 4.19
C GLU A 201 1.02 -6.78 5.16
N ASP A 202 1.22 -5.52 4.76
CA ASP A 202 0.88 -4.35 5.57
C ASP A 202 -0.64 -4.18 5.74
N ALA A 203 -1.44 -4.44 4.70
CA ALA A 203 -2.89 -4.38 4.78
C ALA A 203 -3.44 -5.39 5.79
N LEU A 204 -2.97 -6.65 5.75
CA LEU A 204 -3.36 -7.68 6.70
C LEU A 204 -2.95 -7.31 8.14
N MET A 205 -1.76 -6.74 8.33
CA MET A 205 -1.31 -6.26 9.64
C MET A 205 -2.24 -5.17 10.19
N ALA A 206 -2.69 -4.24 9.35
CA ALA A 206 -3.63 -3.20 9.76
C ALA A 206 -5.00 -3.75 10.15
N LEU A 207 -5.51 -4.76 9.43
CA LEU A 207 -6.78 -5.40 9.77
C LEU A 207 -6.73 -6.10 11.13
N TRP A 208 -5.65 -6.85 11.40
CA TRP A 208 -5.44 -7.45 12.72
C TRP A 208 -5.31 -6.39 13.81
N TYR A 209 -4.55 -5.31 13.55
CA TYR A 209 -4.41 -4.20 14.49
C TYR A 209 -5.76 -3.56 14.82
N ILE A 210 -6.60 -3.29 13.81
CA ILE A 210 -7.93 -2.69 14.00
C ILE A 210 -8.86 -3.62 14.78
N ARG A 211 -8.81 -4.94 14.53
CA ARG A 211 -9.59 -5.91 15.30
C ARG A 211 -9.23 -5.85 16.78
N ASP A 212 -7.94 -5.95 17.09
CA ASP A 212 -7.45 -5.90 18.48
C ASP A 212 -7.79 -4.55 19.14
N LEU A 213 -7.78 -3.47 18.35
CA LEU A 213 -8.22 -2.14 18.76
C LEU A 213 -9.68 -2.12 19.19
N ALA A 214 -10.56 -2.68 18.36
CA ALA A 214 -11.99 -2.71 18.59
C ALA A 214 -12.33 -3.53 19.84
N GLU A 215 -11.64 -4.66 20.05
CA GLU A 215 -11.80 -5.50 21.24
C GLU A 215 -11.36 -4.79 22.54
N SER A 216 -10.42 -3.85 22.44
CA SER A 216 -9.94 -3.06 23.58
C SER A 216 -10.80 -1.84 23.92
N MET A 217 -11.72 -1.45 23.03
CA MET A 217 -12.58 -0.29 23.23
C MET A 217 -13.81 -0.65 24.09
N PRO A 218 -14.13 0.17 25.11
CA PRO A 218 -15.34 -0.01 25.91
C PRO A 218 -16.62 0.35 25.16
#